data_AF-A0A1G7X5Y3-F1
#
_entry.id   AF-A0A1G7X5Y3-F1
#
_cell.length_a   1.000
_cell.length_b   1.000
_cell.length_c   1.000
_cell.angle_alpha   90.00
_cell.angle_beta   90.00
_cell.angle_gamma   90.00
#
_symmetry.space_group_name_H-M   'P 1'
#
loop_
_entity.id
_entity.type
_entity.pdbx_description
1 polymer ?
#
loop_
_entity_poly.entity_id
_entity_poly.type
_entity_poly.pdbx_seq_one_letter_code
_entity_poly.pdbx_strand_id
1 'polypeptide(L)'
;MRVLVREPINQPLQLKEIEGTFEDFQEMVGESIEIVPITDNIVCICNEKGEGQELGRNFYDDRLGWVMGTCVFTAAKNSEFDSLSDQQIGYISEYIGFPVV
;
A
#
# COMPACT_ATOMS: atom_id res chain seq x y z
N MET A 1 -2.88 -14.14 -0.08
CA MET A 1 -2.08 -13.19 -0.87
C MET A 1 -1.26 -12.39 0.11
N ARG A 2 0.07 -12.43 -0.06
CA ARG A 2 1.01 -11.70 0.79
C ARG A 2 1.02 -10.23 0.41
N VAL A 3 0.69 -9.37 1.37
CA VAL A 3 0.70 -7.92 1.22
C VAL A 3 1.43 -7.26 2.38
N LEU A 4 1.92 -6.04 2.16
CA LEU A 4 2.35 -5.17 3.26
C LEU A 4 1.28 -4.12 3.51
N VAL A 5 0.88 -3.94 4.76
CA VAL A 5 -0.07 -2.90 5.17
C VAL A 5 0.65 -1.90 6.06
N ARG A 6 0.46 -0.62 5.80
CA ARG A 6 0.97 0.44 6.66
C ARG A 6 -0.16 1.38 7.05
N GLU A 7 -0.42 1.46 8.33
CA GLU A 7 -1.26 2.51 8.91
C GLU A 7 -0.53 3.87 8.85
N PRO A 8 -1.26 4.99 8.79
CA PRO A 8 -0.62 6.30 8.70
C PRO A 8 0.15 6.66 9.99
N ILE A 9 0.98 7.70 9.92
CA ILE A 9 1.73 8.27 11.07
C ILE A 9 2.79 7.31 11.63
N ASN A 10 3.87 7.13 10.87
CA ASN A 10 5.12 6.47 11.30
C ASN A 10 4.92 5.06 11.91
N GLN A 11 3.97 4.29 11.39
CA GLN A 11 3.77 2.90 11.77
C GLN A 11 4.68 1.96 10.95
N PRO A 12 5.07 0.81 11.50
CA PRO A 12 5.80 -0.22 10.76
C PRO A 12 4.94 -0.83 9.65
N LEU A 13 5.59 -1.50 8.70
CA LEU A 13 4.92 -2.28 7.65
C LEU A 13 4.49 -3.62 8.25
N GLN A 14 3.20 -3.95 8.20
CA GLN A 14 2.67 -5.22 8.69
C GLN A 14 2.58 -6.21 7.53
N LEU A 15 3.23 -7.38 7.64
CA LEU A 15 3.04 -8.46 6.68
C LEU A 15 1.71 -9.17 6.96
N LYS A 16 0.81 -9.19 5.97
CA LYS A 16 -0.50 -9.86 6.08
C LYS A 16 -0.73 -10.84 4.94
N GLU A 17 -1.51 -11.87 5.26
CA GLU A 17 -2.11 -12.79 4.28
C GLU A 17 -3.60 -12.45 4.17
N ILE A 18 -4.07 -12.10 2.98
CA ILE A 18 -5.47 -11.79 2.68
C ILE A 18 -6.00 -12.65 1.53
N GLU A 19 -7.30 -12.69 1.28
CA GLU A 19 -7.84 -13.41 0.12
C GLU A 19 -7.43 -12.71 -1.19
N GLY A 20 -7.33 -11.37 -1.16
CA GLY A 20 -6.95 -10.53 -2.29
C GLY A 20 -8.14 -10.11 -3.14
N THR A 21 -9.33 -10.06 -2.53
CA THR A 21 -10.55 -9.55 -3.17
C THR A 21 -10.52 -8.03 -3.25
N PHE A 22 -11.37 -7.45 -4.10
CA PHE A 22 -11.51 -5.99 -4.17
C PHE A 22 -12.04 -5.43 -2.84
N GLU A 23 -12.99 -6.15 -2.24
CA GLU A 23 -13.61 -5.85 -0.96
C GLU A 23 -12.57 -5.82 0.18
N ASP A 24 -11.62 -6.77 0.21
CA ASP A 24 -10.53 -6.76 1.20
C ASP A 24 -9.77 -5.42 1.18
N PHE A 25 -9.47 -4.90 -0.01
CA PHE A 25 -8.77 -3.62 -0.14
C PHE A 25 -9.64 -2.44 0.31
N GLN A 26 -10.92 -2.42 -0.07
CA GLN A 26 -11.86 -1.38 0.35
C GLN A 26 -12.05 -1.35 1.88
N GLU A 27 -12.11 -2.51 2.53
CA GLU A 27 -12.19 -2.58 3.99
C GLU A 27 -10.93 -2.02 4.67
N MET A 28 -9.75 -2.21 4.07
CA MET A 28 -8.48 -1.74 4.63
C MET A 28 -8.23 -0.25 4.41
N VAL A 29 -8.54 0.29 3.23
CA VAL A 29 -8.16 1.67 2.84
C VAL A 29 -9.35 2.62 2.72
N GLY A 30 -10.58 2.10 2.63
CA GLY A 30 -11.81 2.84 2.42
C GLY A 30 -12.43 2.59 1.03
N GLU A 31 -13.70 2.96 0.88
CA GLU A 31 -14.53 2.59 -0.29
C GLU A 31 -14.01 3.12 -1.64
N SER A 32 -13.37 4.29 -1.67
CA SER A 32 -12.80 4.89 -2.89
C SER A 32 -11.31 4.62 -2.92
N ILE A 33 -10.88 3.64 -3.71
CA ILE A 33 -9.47 3.26 -3.79
C ILE A 33 -8.77 3.93 -4.98
N GLU A 34 -7.50 4.24 -4.79
CA GLU A 34 -6.56 4.64 -5.83
C GLU A 34 -5.43 3.59 -5.90
N ILE A 35 -4.98 3.26 -7.12
CA ILE A 35 -3.86 2.34 -7.36
C ILE A 35 -2.68 3.15 -7.88
N VAL A 36 -1.64 3.22 -7.08
CA VAL A 36 -0.43 4.00 -7.31
C VAL A 36 0.73 3.06 -7.70
N PRO A 37 1.30 3.17 -8.91
CA PRO A 37 2.48 2.40 -9.30
C PRO A 37 3.74 2.87 -8.54
N ILE A 38 4.36 1.96 -7.78
CA ILE A 38 5.65 2.20 -7.13
C ILE A 38 6.79 1.79 -8.07
N THR A 39 6.66 0.62 -8.69
CA THR A 39 7.53 0.11 -9.76
C THR A 39 6.66 -0.49 -10.87
N ASP A 40 7.28 -1.09 -11.90
CA ASP A 40 6.58 -1.84 -12.94
C ASP A 40 5.80 -3.07 -12.42
N ASN A 41 6.10 -3.55 -11.20
CA ASN A 41 5.54 -4.76 -10.63
C ASN A 41 5.13 -4.64 -9.15
N ILE A 42 5.09 -3.43 -8.60
CA ILE A 42 4.64 -3.13 -7.24
C ILE A 42 3.70 -1.94 -7.30
N VAL A 43 2.54 -2.08 -6.66
CA VAL A 43 1.56 -0.99 -6.52
C VAL A 43 1.23 -0.76 -5.06
N CYS A 44 0.90 0.49 -4.74
CA CYS A 44 0.29 0.90 -3.48
C CYS A 44 -1.20 1.15 -3.74
N ILE A 45 -2.05 0.56 -2.91
CA ILE A 45 -3.48 0.79 -2.90
C ILE A 45 -3.78 1.66 -1.68
N CYS A 46 -4.45 2.79 -1.89
CA CYS A 46 -4.76 3.77 -0.85
C CYS A 46 -6.13 4.41 -1.08
N ASN A 47 -6.55 5.28 -0.16
CA ASN A 47 -7.80 6.02 -0.31
C ASN A 47 -7.63 7.19 -1.29
N GLU A 48 -8.39 7.20 -2.38
CA GLU A 48 -8.40 8.27 -3.39
C GLU A 48 -8.77 9.65 -2.81
N LYS A 49 -9.59 9.65 -1.75
CA LYS A 49 -10.11 10.86 -1.11
C LYS A 49 -9.40 11.18 0.20
N GLY A 50 -8.24 10.58 0.46
CA GLY A 50 -7.60 10.62 1.77
C GLY A 50 -7.28 12.04 2.26
N GLU A 51 -6.89 12.97 1.38
CA GLU A 51 -6.69 14.37 1.75
C GLU A 51 -8.00 15.08 2.11
N GLY A 52 -9.03 14.93 1.27
CA GLY A 52 -10.35 15.54 1.49
C GLY A 52 -11.11 14.95 2.68
N GLN A 53 -10.76 13.74 3.12
CA GLN A 53 -11.27 13.08 4.32
C GLN A 53 -10.40 13.31 5.56
N GLU A 54 -9.36 14.15 5.46
CA GLU A 54 -8.43 14.47 6.56
C GLU A 54 -7.75 13.24 7.17
N LEU A 55 -7.50 12.20 6.37
CA LEU A 55 -6.78 11.01 6.82
C LEU A 55 -5.32 11.37 7.16
N GLY A 56 -4.73 10.64 8.11
CA GLY A 56 -3.34 10.88 8.50
C GLY A 56 -2.35 10.66 7.35
N ARG A 57 -1.26 11.44 7.30
CA ARG A 57 -0.17 11.23 6.33
C ARG A 57 0.49 9.87 6.53
N ASN A 58 0.71 9.15 5.43
CA ASN A 58 1.40 7.86 5.44
C ASN A 58 2.87 8.03 5.03
N PHE A 59 3.13 8.17 3.73
CA PHE A 59 4.47 8.41 3.19
C PHE A 59 4.42 9.45 2.08
N TYR A 60 5.59 9.99 1.73
CA TYR A 60 5.76 10.95 0.65
C TYR A 60 6.37 10.24 -0.56
N ASP A 61 5.74 10.36 -1.71
CA ASP A 61 6.28 9.95 -3.02
C ASP A 61 6.62 11.23 -3.79
N ASP A 62 7.84 11.32 -4.34
CA ASP A 62 8.29 12.53 -5.04
C ASP A 62 7.44 12.90 -6.27
N ARG A 63 6.70 11.94 -6.84
CA ARG A 63 5.87 12.13 -8.04
C ARG A 63 4.43 12.49 -7.68
N LEU A 64 3.95 12.07 -6.51
CA LEU A 64 2.53 12.16 -6.12
C LEU A 64 2.29 13.06 -4.90
N GLY A 65 3.33 13.38 -4.15
CA GLY A 65 3.23 14.08 -2.87
C GLY A 65 2.86 13.13 -1.73
N TRP A 66 2.07 13.62 -0.79
CA TRP A 66 1.67 12.84 0.39
C TRP A 66 0.58 11.83 0.05
N VAL A 67 0.87 10.56 0.31
CA VAL A 67 -0.14 9.50 0.35
C VAL A 67 -0.77 9.48 1.75
N MET A 68 -2.10 9.40 1.79
CA MET A 68 -2.90 9.60 3.00
C MET A 68 -3.62 8.31 3.40
N GLY A 69 -3.86 8.14 4.70
CA GLY A 69 -4.57 6.98 5.26
C GLY A 69 -3.77 5.69 5.24
N THR A 70 -4.46 4.56 5.41
CA THR A 70 -3.86 3.24 5.32
C THR A 70 -3.44 2.94 3.88
N CYS A 71 -2.27 2.32 3.72
CA CYS A 71 -1.73 1.89 2.43
C CYS A 71 -1.54 0.37 2.42
N VAL A 72 -1.89 -0.26 1.31
CA VAL A 72 -1.66 -1.69 1.06
C VAL A 72 -0.76 -1.85 -0.15
N PHE A 73 0.40 -2.46 0.03
CA PHE A 73 1.33 -2.77 -1.05
C PHE A 73 1.15 -4.21 -1.51
N THR A 74 1.08 -4.39 -2.81
CA THR A 74 0.92 -5.70 -3.46
C THR A 74 1.77 -5.79 -4.72
N ALA A 75 2.07 -7.01 -5.16
CA ALA A 75 2.67 -7.20 -6.47
C ALA A 75 1.60 -6.97 -7.54
N ALA A 76 2.04 -6.56 -8.74
CA ALA A 76 1.16 -6.45 -9.89
C ALA A 76 1.75 -7.25 -11.05
N LYS A 77 0.92 -8.10 -11.67
CA LYS A 77 1.31 -8.96 -12.80
C LYS A 77 0.14 -9.11 -13.75
N ASN A 78 0.36 -8.86 -15.04
CA ASN A 78 -0.68 -8.99 -16.08
C ASN A 78 -1.98 -8.23 -15.76
N SER A 79 -1.87 -7.04 -15.15
CA SER A 79 -3.00 -6.22 -14.70
C SER A 79 -3.82 -6.79 -13.53
N GLU A 80 -3.30 -7.81 -12.83
CA GLU A 80 -3.89 -8.38 -11.61
C GLU A 80 -2.97 -8.16 -10.41
N PHE A 81 -3.57 -8.11 -9.21
CA PHE A 81 -2.82 -8.10 -7.95
C PHE A 81 -2.32 -9.51 -7.62
N ASP A 82 -1.11 -9.60 -7.09
CA ASP A 82 -0.46 -10.87 -6.77
C ASP A 82 0.32 -10.78 -5.45
N SER A 83 0.70 -11.92 -4.91
CA SER A 83 1.45 -11.99 -3.65
C SER A 83 2.84 -11.38 -3.80
N LEU A 84 3.24 -10.57 -2.81
CA LEU A 84 4.60 -10.07 -2.73
C LEU A 84 5.62 -11.19 -2.52
N SER A 85 6.71 -11.12 -3.29
CA SER A 85 7.93 -11.87 -3.03
C SER A 85 8.76 -11.22 -1.91
N ASP A 86 9.69 -11.98 -1.31
CA ASP A 86 10.58 -11.46 -0.27
C ASP A 86 11.47 -10.31 -0.79
N GLN A 87 11.85 -10.35 -2.08
CA GLN A 87 12.60 -9.27 -2.72
C GLN A 87 11.78 -7.98 -2.80
N GLN A 88 10.49 -8.06 -3.17
CA GLN A 88 9.61 -6.89 -3.23
C GLN A 88 9.31 -6.35 -1.83
N ILE A 89 9.15 -7.22 -0.83
CA ILE A 89 9.01 -6.81 0.58
C ILE A 89 10.23 -6.02 1.05
N GLY A 90 11.44 -6.50 0.75
CA GLY A 90 12.68 -5.78 1.06
C GLY A 90 12.73 -4.41 0.38
N TYR A 91 12.40 -4.35 -0.92
CA TYR A 91 12.36 -3.09 -1.65
C TYR A 91 11.36 -2.10 -1.04
N ILE A 92 10.14 -2.53 -0.70
CA ILE A 92 9.13 -1.65 -0.09
C ILE A 92 9.59 -1.16 1.28
N SER A 93 10.22 -2.01 2.08
CA SER A 93 10.80 -1.61 3.38
C SER A 93 11.84 -0.51 3.24
N GLU A 94 12.75 -0.63 2.26
CA GLU A 94 13.76 0.38 1.97
C GLU A 94 13.14 1.66 1.41
N TYR A 95 12.20 1.55 0.48
CA TYR A 95 11.50 2.67 -0.14
C TYR A 95 10.73 3.51 0.88
N ILE A 96 10.00 2.86 1.79
CA ILE A 96 9.22 3.52 2.84
C ILE A 96 10.13 3.97 4.01
N GLY A 97 11.26 3.30 4.22
CA GLY A 97 12.18 3.57 5.32
C GLY A 97 11.69 3.08 6.68
N PHE A 98 10.84 2.04 6.70
CA PHE A 98 10.30 1.43 7.92
C PHE A 98 10.49 -0.08 7.92
N PRO A 99 10.67 -0.71 9.09
CA PRO A 99 10.81 -2.17 9.19
C PRO A 99 9.48 -2.88 8.92
N VAL A 100 9.59 -4.14 8.55
CA VAL A 100 8.47 -5.08 8.44
C VAL A 100 8.31 -5.83 9.76
N VAL A 101 7.07 -5.95 10.24
CA VAL A 101 6.67 -6.66 11.47
C VAL A 101 5.59 -7.70 11.20
#